data_AF-A0A969V5J0-F1
#
_entry.id   AF-A0A969V5J0-F1
#
_cell.length_a   1.000
_cell.length_b   1.000
_cell.length_c   1.000
_cell.angle_alpha   90.00
_cell.angle_beta   90.00
_cell.angle_gamma   90.00
#
_symmetry.space_group_name_H-M   'P 1'
#
loop_
_entity.id
_entity.type
_entity.pdbx_description
1 polymer ?
#
loop_
_entity_poly.entity_id
_entity_poly.type
_entity_poly.pdbx_seq_one_letter_code
_entity_poly.pdbx_strand_id
1 'polypeptide(L)'
;MAQPHVLSPQLKADFDRFISWFGGEWNNNEQVWQQSVDAKAAAAKDADKNKPAAEKITHTHHIFAPVLAPNIGTHIYYVQQSLDGDLSKSYRQRLYRMTADEKENAVKLEIFNLPDDKNIF
;
A
#
# COMPACT_ATOMS: atom_id res chain seq x y z
N MET A 1 -33.42 -9.64 -18.88
CA MET A 1 -33.50 -8.62 -17.82
C MET A 1 -32.46 -8.98 -16.77
N ALA A 2 -31.45 -8.14 -16.55
CA ALA A 2 -30.42 -8.40 -15.53
C ALA A 2 -31.03 -8.17 -14.14
N GLN A 3 -30.89 -9.15 -13.24
CA GLN A 3 -31.34 -9.00 -11.85
C GLN A 3 -30.47 -7.95 -11.14
N PRO A 4 -31.04 -7.12 -10.25
CA PRO A 4 -30.23 -6.23 -9.42
C PRO A 4 -29.35 -7.10 -8.52
N HIS A 5 -28.05 -7.02 -8.74
CA HIS A 5 -27.09 -7.65 -7.84
C HIS A 5 -27.09 -6.83 -6.55
N VAL A 6 -27.42 -7.52 -5.45
CA VAL A 6 -27.35 -7.01 -4.09
C VAL A 6 -26.09 -7.62 -3.51
N LEU A 7 -25.16 -6.79 -3.02
CA LEU A 7 -23.94 -7.22 -2.31
C LEU A 7 -24.27 -8.42 -1.42
N SER A 8 -23.53 -9.52 -1.58
CA SER A 8 -23.64 -10.61 -0.62
C SER A 8 -23.38 -10.01 0.77
N PRO A 9 -24.22 -10.32 1.79
CA PRO A 9 -24.08 -9.72 3.12
C PRO A 9 -22.66 -9.86 3.69
N GLN A 10 -21.98 -10.95 3.32
CA GLN A 10 -20.60 -11.22 3.70
C GLN A 10 -19.60 -10.29 2.99
N LEU A 11 -19.66 -10.14 1.66
CA LEU A 11 -18.76 -9.25 0.93
C LEU A 11 -18.88 -7.81 1.43
N LYS A 12 -20.11 -7.35 1.70
CA LYS A 12 -20.32 -6.03 2.28
C LYS A 12 -19.63 -5.89 3.64
N ALA A 13 -19.83 -6.84 4.54
CA ALA A 13 -19.24 -6.80 5.88
C ALA A 13 -17.70 -6.84 5.84
N ASP A 14 -17.12 -7.65 4.95
CA ASP A 14 -15.67 -7.74 4.78
C ASP A 14 -15.09 -6.48 4.13
N PHE A 15 -15.79 -5.90 3.16
CA PHE A 15 -15.41 -4.62 2.57
C PHE A 15 -15.44 -3.49 3.61
N ASP A 16 -16.52 -3.37 4.39
CA ASP A 16 -16.64 -2.35 5.44
C ASP A 16 -15.49 -2.49 6.46
N ARG A 17 -15.14 -3.73 6.84
CA ARG A 17 -14.00 -4.01 7.72
C ARG A 17 -12.67 -3.62 7.08
N PHE A 18 -12.43 -3.99 5.83
CA PHE A 18 -11.21 -3.66 5.09
C PHE A 18 -10.99 -2.15 5.02
N ILE A 19 -12.02 -1.39 4.64
CA ILE A 19 -11.98 0.07 4.55
C ILE A 19 -11.71 0.71 5.92
N SER A 20 -12.22 0.12 7.01
CA SER A 20 -11.96 0.60 8.37
C SER A 20 -10.49 0.47 8.80
N TRP A 21 -9.73 -0.43 8.18
CA TRP A 21 -8.32 -0.65 8.47
C TRP A 21 -7.40 0.07 7.48
N PHE A 22 -7.85 0.31 6.26
CA PHE A 22 -6.96 0.75 5.18
C PHE A 22 -6.38 2.16 5.40
N GLY A 23 -7.22 3.08 5.90
CA GLY A 23 -6.80 4.46 6.14
C GLY A 23 -5.79 4.56 7.28
N GLY A 24 -4.65 5.21 7.03
CA GLY A 24 -3.63 5.37 8.05
C GLY A 24 -2.24 5.68 7.51
N GLU A 25 -1.28 5.66 8.43
CA GLU A 25 0.15 5.84 8.20
C GLU A 25 0.87 4.52 8.46
N TRP A 26 1.71 4.10 7.52
CA TRP A 26 2.35 2.79 7.53
C TRP A 26 3.81 2.93 7.15
N ASN A 27 4.68 2.20 7.83
CA ASN A 27 6.09 2.11 7.47
C ASN A 27 6.60 0.67 7.66
N ASN A 28 7.73 0.36 7.06
CA ASN A 28 8.41 -0.92 7.24
C ASN A 28 9.65 -0.80 8.15
N ASN A 29 9.64 0.10 9.14
CA ASN A 29 10.79 0.35 10.00
C ASN A 29 11.29 -0.93 10.70
N GLU A 30 10.39 -1.74 11.24
CA GLU A 30 10.74 -2.98 11.94
C GLU A 30 11.41 -4.00 11.01
N GLN A 31 10.95 -4.09 9.76
CA GLN A 31 11.55 -4.96 8.74
C GLN A 31 12.99 -4.52 8.46
N VAL A 32 13.22 -3.22 8.24
CA VAL A 32 14.55 -2.66 7.96
C VAL A 32 15.50 -2.81 9.15
N TRP A 33 14.98 -2.63 10.36
CA TRP A 33 15.72 -2.87 11.60
C TRP A 33 16.15 -4.33 11.70
N GLN A 34 15.24 -5.28 11.53
CA GLN A 34 15.53 -6.71 11.64
C GLN A 34 16.55 -7.16 10.58
N GLN A 35 16.42 -6.70 9.34
CA GLN A 35 17.41 -6.96 8.29
C GLN A 35 18.81 -6.47 8.68
N SER A 36 18.90 -5.34 9.39
CA SER A 36 20.18 -4.80 9.86
C SER A 36 20.76 -5.63 11.02
N VAL A 37 19.91 -6.18 11.90
CA VAL A 37 20.30 -7.13 12.95
C VAL A 37 20.84 -8.42 12.33
N ASP A 38 20.11 -8.98 11.38
CA ASP A 38 20.47 -10.24 10.71
C ASP A 38 21.78 -10.10 9.93
N ALA A 39 21.96 -8.98 9.23
CA ALA A 39 23.20 -8.69 8.50
C ALA A 39 24.42 -8.63 9.44
N LYS A 40 24.28 -8.00 10.61
CA LYS A 40 25.35 -7.97 11.63
C LYS A 40 25.64 -9.35 12.20
N ALA A 41 24.60 -10.13 12.48
CA ALA A 41 24.75 -11.50 12.98
C ALA A 41 25.42 -12.42 11.96
N ALA A 42 25.15 -12.24 10.66
CA ALA A 42 25.81 -12.97 9.59
C ALA A 42 27.28 -12.55 9.45
N ALA A 43 27.58 -11.25 9.49
CA ALA A 43 28.94 -10.73 9.41
C ALA A 43 29.83 -11.22 10.57
N ALA A 44 29.26 -11.39 11.77
CA ALA A 44 29.98 -11.89 12.94
C ALA A 44 30.33 -13.39 12.89
N LYS A 45 29.75 -14.17 11.97
CA LYS A 45 29.89 -15.64 11.91
C LYS A 45 30.86 -16.15 10.83
N ASP A 46 31.76 -15.31 10.31
CA ASP A 46 32.59 -15.63 9.12
C ASP A 46 31.73 -16.23 7.99
N ALA A 47 30.53 -15.66 7.78
CA ALA A 47 29.64 -16.11 6.73
C ALA A 47 30.38 -16.05 5.39
N ASP A 48 30.27 -17.14 4.63
CA ASP A 48 30.87 -17.33 3.31
C ASP A 48 30.85 -16.01 2.50
N LYS A 49 32.02 -15.44 2.25
CA LYS A 49 32.20 -14.17 1.52
C LYS A 49 31.70 -14.26 0.07
N ASN A 50 31.44 -15.48 -0.43
CA ASN A 50 30.85 -15.72 -1.75
C ASN A 50 29.32 -15.83 -1.72
N LYS A 51 28.69 -15.82 -0.54
CA LYS A 51 27.23 -15.78 -0.46
C LYS A 51 26.75 -14.36 -0.82
N PRO A 52 25.85 -14.19 -1.81
CA PRO A 52 25.27 -12.90 -2.11
C PRO A 52 24.67 -12.30 -0.84
N ALA A 53 24.99 -11.04 -0.56
CA ALA A 53 24.27 -10.30 0.47
C ALA A 53 22.77 -10.37 0.14
N ALA A 54 21.93 -10.70 1.13
CA ALA A 54 20.50 -10.67 0.92
C ALA A 54 20.11 -9.27 0.44
N GLU A 55 19.26 -9.19 -0.58
CA GLU A 55 18.83 -7.91 -1.14
C GLU A 55 18.13 -7.09 -0.04
N LYS A 56 18.65 -5.88 0.20
CA LYS A 56 18.14 -5.02 1.25
C LYS A 56 16.87 -4.34 0.76
N ILE A 57 15.73 -4.76 1.30
CA ILE A 57 14.47 -4.03 1.18
C ILE A 57 14.65 -2.59 1.70
N THR A 58 14.28 -1.62 0.87
CA THR A 58 14.36 -0.19 1.18
C THR A 58 13.35 0.20 2.26
N HIS A 59 13.72 1.18 3.10
CA HIS A 59 12.79 1.77 4.06
C HIS A 59 11.78 2.65 3.32
N THR A 60 10.49 2.36 3.47
CA THR A 60 9.40 3.12 2.89
C THR A 60 8.41 3.57 3.95
N HIS A 61 7.74 4.68 3.64
CA HIS A 61 6.71 5.28 4.47
C HIS A 61 5.53 5.65 3.57
N HIS A 62 4.35 5.12 3.87
CA HIS A 62 3.12 5.30 3.13
C HIS A 62 2.05 6.01 3.97
N ILE A 63 1.39 6.99 3.37
CA ILE A 63 0.16 7.61 3.88
C ILE A 63 -0.99 7.19 2.97
N PHE A 64 -2.07 6.68 3.56
CA PHE A 64 -3.35 6.45 2.90
C PHE A 64 -4.42 7.29 3.58
N ALA A 65 -4.54 8.54 3.14
CA ALA A 65 -5.45 9.51 3.74
C ALA A 65 -6.84 9.44 3.06
N PRO A 66 -7.94 9.17 3.80
CA PRO A 66 -9.28 9.28 3.23
C PRO A 66 -9.53 10.71 2.74
N VAL A 67 -10.08 10.85 1.53
CA VAL A 67 -10.40 12.16 0.94
C VAL A 67 -11.82 12.18 0.39
N LEU A 68 -12.44 13.36 0.42
CA LEU A 68 -13.72 13.59 -0.23
C LEU A 68 -13.49 14.00 -1.69
N ALA A 69 -13.87 13.12 -2.61
CA ALA A 69 -13.82 13.39 -4.04
C ALA A 69 -15.14 12.93 -4.70
N PRO A 70 -16.25 13.67 -4.51
CA PRO A 70 -17.59 13.21 -4.89
C PRO A 70 -17.75 12.95 -6.39
N ASN A 71 -16.97 13.63 -7.24
CA ASN A 71 -16.98 13.41 -8.68
C ASN A 71 -16.25 12.13 -9.12
N ILE A 72 -15.46 11.51 -8.23
CA ILE A 72 -14.73 10.26 -8.47
C ILE A 72 -15.47 9.09 -7.83
N GLY A 73 -16.01 9.25 -6.63
CA GLY A 73 -16.81 8.23 -5.95
C GLY A 73 -16.66 8.25 -4.43
N THR A 74 -16.95 7.11 -3.80
CA THR A 74 -16.78 6.88 -2.36
C THR A 74 -15.51 6.08 -2.07
N HIS A 75 -15.09 6.05 -0.80
CA HIS A 75 -13.89 5.33 -0.33
C HIS A 75 -12.64 5.67 -1.15
N ILE A 76 -12.42 6.98 -1.29
CA ILE A 76 -11.29 7.55 -2.01
C ILE A 76 -10.17 7.83 -1.01
N TYR A 77 -8.95 7.46 -1.38
CA TYR A 77 -7.76 7.70 -0.58
C TYR A 77 -6.71 8.44 -1.41
N TYR A 78 -6.19 9.53 -0.86
CA TYR A 78 -4.91 10.06 -1.30
C TYR A 78 -3.80 9.15 -0.77
N VAL A 79 -2.90 8.78 -1.66
CA VAL A 79 -1.77 7.89 -1.37
C VAL A 79 -0.49 8.64 -1.61
N GLN A 80 0.38 8.68 -0.61
CA GLN A 80 1.74 9.17 -0.73
C GLN A 80 2.70 8.07 -0.28
N GLN A 81 3.69 7.75 -1.11
CA GLN A 81 4.77 6.82 -0.77
C GLN A 81 6.10 7.57 -0.80
N SER A 82 6.90 7.39 0.25
CA SER A 82 8.16 8.10 0.44
C SER A 82 9.29 7.15 0.84
N LEU A 83 10.52 7.54 0.51
CA LEU A 83 11.72 6.76 0.79
C LEU A 83 12.35 7.15 2.14
N ASP A 84 13.15 6.23 2.69
CA ASP A 84 13.98 6.42 3.89
C ASP A 84 13.21 6.78 5.17
N GLY A 85 11.90 6.58 5.20
CA GLY A 85 11.05 7.05 6.30
C GLY A 85 10.74 8.56 6.25
N ASP A 86 11.23 9.27 5.23
CA ASP A 86 11.16 10.73 5.11
C ASP A 86 10.06 11.15 4.13
N LEU A 87 8.98 11.73 4.65
CA LEU A 87 7.83 12.18 3.86
C LEU A 87 8.16 13.25 2.81
N SER A 88 9.28 13.97 2.96
CA SER A 88 9.73 14.93 1.94
C SER A 88 10.29 14.25 0.70
N LYS A 89 10.73 12.98 0.82
CA LYS A 89 11.23 12.16 -0.29
C LYS A 89 10.10 11.34 -0.94
N SER A 90 8.99 12.01 -1.23
CA SER A 90 7.87 11.41 -1.95
C SER A 90 8.29 11.07 -3.38
N TYR A 91 8.17 9.78 -3.73
CA TYR A 91 8.47 9.28 -5.08
C TYR A 91 7.21 8.85 -5.83
N ARG A 92 6.07 8.69 -5.13
CA ARG A 92 4.80 8.33 -5.74
C ARG A 92 3.63 8.97 -5.01
N GLN A 93 2.74 9.59 -5.79
CA GLN A 93 1.45 10.08 -5.29
C GLN A 93 0.30 9.58 -6.16
N ARG A 94 -0.76 9.04 -5.56
CA ARG A 94 -1.91 8.48 -6.29
C ARG A 94 -3.23 8.85 -5.61
N LEU A 95 -4.32 8.73 -6.35
CA LEU A 95 -5.65 8.57 -5.76
C LEU A 95 -6.07 7.12 -5.95
N TYR A 96 -6.52 6.47 -4.87
CA TYR A 96 -7.06 5.12 -4.90
C TYR A 96 -8.57 5.21 -4.67
N ARG A 97 -9.35 4.46 -5.47
CA ARG A 97 -10.76 4.20 -5.20
C ARG A 97 -10.93 2.72 -4.90
N MET A 98 -11.53 2.44 -3.75
CA MET A 98 -11.87 1.08 -3.34
C MET A 98 -13.38 0.85 -3.50
N THR A 99 -13.78 -0.21 -4.18
CA THR A 99 -15.20 -0.61 -4.29
C THR A 99 -15.37 -2.10 -4.08
N ALA A 100 -16.52 -2.53 -3.61
CA ALA A 100 -16.91 -3.94 -3.70
C ALA A 100 -17.37 -4.25 -5.13
N ASP A 101 -16.80 -5.29 -5.75
CA ASP A 101 -17.21 -5.82 -7.04
C ASP A 101 -18.00 -7.11 -6.82
N GLU A 102 -19.32 -7.01 -6.99
CA GLU A 102 -20.24 -8.13 -6.78
C GLU A 102 -20.12 -9.22 -7.84
N LYS A 103 -19.79 -8.84 -9.08
CA LYS A 103 -19.71 -9.80 -10.18
C LYS A 103 -18.52 -10.73 -9.98
N GLU A 104 -17.41 -10.16 -9.53
CA GLU A 104 -16.18 -10.88 -9.23
C GLU A 104 -16.10 -11.37 -7.77
N ASN A 105 -17.10 -11.02 -6.94
CA ASN A 105 -17.12 -11.27 -5.50
C ASN A 105 -15.79 -10.87 -4.80
N ALA A 106 -15.32 -9.65 -5.08
CA ALA A 106 -13.99 -9.17 -4.69
C ALA A 106 -13.99 -7.69 -4.26
N VAL A 107 -12.88 -7.23 -3.66
CA VAL A 107 -12.59 -5.80 -3.49
C VAL A 107 -11.79 -5.32 -4.70
N LYS A 108 -12.33 -4.33 -5.41
CA LYS A 108 -11.68 -3.69 -6.55
C LYS A 108 -10.91 -2.46 -6.09
N LEU A 109 -9.65 -2.36 -6.52
CA LEU A 109 -8.83 -1.16 -6.39
C LEU A 109 -8.65 -0.52 -7.77
N GLU A 110 -9.01 0.75 -7.88
CA GLU A 110 -8.70 1.59 -9.02
C GLU A 110 -7.67 2.64 -8.62
N ILE A 111 -6.62 2.78 -9.44
CA ILE A 111 -5.49 3.67 -9.17
C ILE A 111 -5.47 4.77 -10.22
N PHE A 112 -5.59 6.02 -9.76
CA PHE A 112 -5.52 7.21 -10.60
C PHE A 112 -4.17 7.89 -10.42
N ASN A 113 -3.54 8.25 -11.53
CA ASN A 113 -2.35 9.10 -11.54
C ASN A 113 -2.78 10.56 -11.36
N LEU A 114 -1.95 11.35 -10.66
CA LEU A 114 -2.13 12.78 -10.60
C LEU A 114 -1.48 13.43 -11.85
N PRO A 115 -2.04 14.52 -12.39
CA PRO A 115 -1.53 15.14 -13.63
C PRO A 115 -0.05 15.56 -13.56
N ASP A 116 0.39 16.03 -12.40
CA ASP A 116 1.77 16.50 -12.17
C ASP A 116 2.67 15.43 -11.53
N ASP A 117 2.22 14.18 -11.48
CA ASP A 117 3.07 13.07 -11.07
C ASP A 117 4.16 12.92 -12.14
N LYS A 118 5.38 13.38 -11.82
CA LYS A 118 6.54 13.18 -12.67
C LYS A 118 6.62 11.68 -12.92
N ASN A 119 6.43 11.23 -14.16
CA ASN A 119 6.59 9.82 -14.50
C ASN A 119 8.01 9.40 -14.12
N ILE A 120 8.16 8.76 -12.96
CA ILE A 120 9.41 8.15 -12.54
C ILE A 120 9.33 6.65 -12.88
N PHE A 121 9.14 6.35 -14.17
CA PHE A 121 9.38 5.04 -14.76
C PHE A 121 9.94 5.24 -16.16
#